data_AF-A0A1G1M0P5-F1
#
_entry.id   AF-A0A1G1M0P5-F1
#
_cell.length_a   1.000
_cell.length_b   1.000
_cell.length_c   1.000
_cell.angle_alpha   90.00
_cell.angle_beta   90.00
_cell.angle_gamma   90.00
#
_symmetry.space_group_name_H-M   'P 1'
#
loop_
_entity.id
_entity.type
_entity.pdbx_description
1 polymer ?
#
loop_
_entity_poly.entity_id
_entity_poly.type
_entity_poly.pdbx_seq_one_letter_code
_entity_poly.pdbx_strand_id
1 'polypeptide(L)'
;MILATALIGVLGGFLGGLFGVGGGTIFVPLLMFLKGFDVHRAIGTSLLIIIFTALSGALFHGKAGMVDWKAAVIMGVFSFLGVWLGTKLSLKLEAVMLQRIFAIFLVAVAVKLFFFKQS
;
A
#
# COMPACT_ATOMS: atom_id res chain seq x y z
N MET A 1 6.78 15.67 -15.82
CA MET A 1 5.66 14.83 -15.30
C MET A 1 6.06 13.39 -14.99
N ILE A 2 6.79 12.69 -15.86
CA ILE A 2 7.25 11.30 -15.62
C ILE A 2 8.26 11.22 -14.46
N LEU A 3 9.21 12.16 -14.39
CA LEU A 3 10.25 12.21 -13.35
C LEU A 3 9.69 12.34 -11.93
N ALA A 4 8.65 13.17 -11.74
CA ALA A 4 7.97 13.32 -10.44
C ALA A 4 7.28 12.01 -10.01
N THR A 5 6.66 11.30 -10.95
CA THR A 5 5.96 10.03 -10.66
C THR A 5 6.96 8.92 -10.31
N ALA A 6 8.13 8.91 -10.97
CA ALA A 6 9.23 7.99 -10.65
C ALA A 6 9.81 8.25 -9.24
N LEU A 7 10.02 9.53 -8.88
CA LEU A 7 10.51 9.90 -7.56
C LEU A 7 9.53 9.50 -6.45
N ILE A 8 8.24 9.71 -6.67
CA ILE A 8 7.15 9.24 -5.80
C ILE A 8 7.21 7.71 -5.65
N GLY A 9 7.38 6.99 -6.76
CA GLY A 9 7.57 5.53 -6.81
C GLY A 9 8.71 5.07 -5.90
N VAL A 10 9.88 5.68 -6.05
CA VAL A 10 11.09 5.32 -5.30
C VAL A 10 10.95 5.66 -3.82
N LEU A 11 10.54 6.89 -3.48
CA LEU A 11 10.38 7.32 -2.09
C LEU A 11 9.26 6.54 -1.39
N GLY A 12 8.12 6.37 -2.04
CA GLY A 12 6.98 5.62 -1.49
C GLY A 12 7.30 4.14 -1.30
N GLY A 13 8.08 3.54 -2.22
CA GLY A 13 8.53 2.16 -2.12
C GLY A 13 9.56 1.98 -1.00
N PHE A 14 10.54 2.89 -0.91
CA PHE A 14 11.56 2.90 0.13
C PHE A 14 10.95 3.07 1.53
N LEU A 15 10.13 4.10 1.72
CA LEU A 15 9.46 4.36 2.99
C LEU A 15 8.43 3.26 3.31
N GLY A 16 7.66 2.82 2.32
CA GLY A 16 6.68 1.75 2.47
C GLY A 16 7.30 0.41 2.88
N GLY A 17 8.49 0.10 2.35
CA GLY A 17 9.29 -1.04 2.75
C GLY A 17 9.91 -0.87 4.14
N LEU A 18 10.44 0.31 4.46
CA LEU A 18 11.05 0.61 5.76
C LEU A 18 10.06 0.52 6.92
N PHE A 19 8.83 1.03 6.74
CA PHE A 19 7.78 0.97 7.76
C PHE A 19 7.00 -0.35 7.76
N GLY A 20 7.21 -1.24 6.78
CA GLY A 20 6.49 -2.51 6.67
C GLY A 20 4.97 -2.39 6.42
N VAL A 21 4.47 -1.20 6.07
CA VAL A 21 3.02 -0.93 5.90
C VAL A 21 2.55 -1.19 4.46
N GLY A 22 3.44 -1.63 3.57
CA GLY A 22 3.07 -2.04 2.21
C GLY A 22 2.79 -0.89 1.24
N GLY A 23 3.37 0.29 1.47
CA GLY A 23 3.42 1.41 0.51
C GLY A 23 2.09 2.15 0.24
N GLY A 24 0.94 1.48 0.32
CA GLY A 24 -0.38 2.05 -0.03
C GLY A 24 -0.77 3.28 0.78
N THR A 25 -0.43 3.28 2.07
CA THR A 25 -0.63 4.42 2.99
C THR A 25 0.12 5.68 2.53
N ILE A 26 1.20 5.53 1.77
CA ILE A 26 2.02 6.63 1.24
C ILE A 26 1.60 6.96 -0.19
N PHE A 27 1.45 5.95 -1.04
CA PHE A 27 1.12 6.13 -2.46
C PHE A 27 -0.26 6.73 -2.70
N VAL A 28 -1.29 6.33 -1.94
CA VAL A 28 -2.65 6.84 -2.12
C VAL A 28 -2.74 8.35 -1.87
N PRO A 29 -2.30 8.90 -0.71
CA PRO A 29 -2.32 10.35 -0.51
C PRO A 29 -1.40 11.08 -1.48
N LEU A 30 -0.21 10.55 -1.83
CA LEU A 30 0.65 11.17 -2.83
C LEU A 30 -0.05 11.31 -4.19
N LEU A 31 -0.76 10.28 -4.65
CA LEU A 31 -1.48 10.32 -5.92
C LEU A 31 -2.69 11.25 -5.87
N MET A 32 -3.40 11.33 -4.74
CA MET A 32 -4.49 12.28 -4.58
C MET A 32 -3.98 13.73 -4.55
N PHE A 33 -2.96 14.04 -3.74
CA PHE A 33 -2.46 15.41 -3.57
C PHE A 33 -1.64 15.91 -4.75
N LEU A 34 -0.78 15.09 -5.37
CA LEU A 34 0.09 15.55 -6.46
C LEU A 34 -0.52 15.41 -7.85
N LYS A 35 -1.45 14.46 -8.05
CA LYS A 35 -2.08 14.22 -9.36
C LYS A 35 -3.57 14.56 -9.41
N GLY A 36 -4.19 14.91 -8.29
CA GLY A 36 -5.62 15.19 -8.23
C GLY A 36 -6.48 13.98 -8.60
N PHE A 37 -5.96 12.77 -8.41
CA PHE A 37 -6.71 11.56 -8.73
C PHE A 37 -7.85 11.36 -7.74
N ASP A 38 -9.02 10.96 -8.25
CA ASP A 38 -10.09 10.44 -7.42
C ASP A 38 -9.60 9.27 -6.56
N VAL A 39 -10.15 9.14 -5.36
CA VAL A 39 -9.79 8.11 -4.36
C VAL A 39 -9.74 6.72 -4.99
N HIS A 40 -10.71 6.37 -5.84
CA HIS A 40 -10.74 5.08 -6.53
C HIS A 40 -9.55 4.87 -7.48
N ARG A 41 -9.18 5.90 -8.26
CA ARG A 41 -8.02 5.84 -9.17
C ARG A 41 -6.70 5.79 -8.40
N ALA A 42 -6.59 6.55 -7.31
CA ALA A 42 -5.41 6.56 -6.46
C ALA A 42 -5.18 5.18 -5.80
N ILE A 43 -6.24 4.55 -5.28
CA ILE A 43 -6.18 3.20 -4.70
C ILE A 43 -5.80 2.15 -5.76
N GLY A 44 -6.44 2.15 -6.93
CA GLY A 44 -6.11 1.19 -7.98
C GLY A 44 -4.67 1.32 -8.48
N THR A 45 -4.19 2.55 -8.64
CA THR A 45 -2.82 2.81 -9.09
C THR A 45 -1.79 2.43 -8.01
N SER A 46 -2.07 2.67 -6.74
CA SER A 46 -1.16 2.29 -5.65
C SER A 46 -1.04 0.77 -5.54
N LEU A 47 -2.14 0.02 -5.67
CA LEU A 47 -2.11 -1.44 -5.71
C LEU A 47 -1.19 -1.97 -6.82
N LEU A 48 -1.28 -1.38 -8.02
CA LEU A 48 -0.42 -1.76 -9.13
C LEU A 48 1.07 -1.55 -8.80
N ILE A 49 1.41 -0.40 -8.22
CA ILE A 49 2.77 -0.10 -7.77
C ILE A 49 3.23 -1.12 -6.72
N ILE A 50 2.38 -1.44 -5.74
CA ILE A 50 2.68 -2.37 -4.66
C ILE A 50 2.98 -3.77 -5.19
N ILE A 51 2.24 -4.24 -6.21
CA ILE A 51 2.49 -5.54 -6.85
C ILE A 51 3.93 -5.58 -7.39
N PHE A 52 4.37 -4.56 -8.14
CA PHE A 52 5.73 -4.52 -8.67
C PHE A 52 6.79 -4.43 -7.57
N THR A 53 6.57 -3.61 -6.53
CA THR A 53 7.53 -3.50 -5.41
C THR A 53 7.59 -4.78 -4.59
N ALA A 54 6.46 -5.44 -4.35
CA ALA A 54 6.38 -6.69 -3.61
C ALA A 54 7.04 -7.84 -4.39
N LEU A 55 6.83 -7.93 -5.71
CA LEU A 55 7.52 -8.87 -6.58
C LEU A 55 9.04 -8.66 -6.54
N SER A 56 9.50 -7.42 -6.70
CA SER A 56 10.92 -7.08 -6.61
C SER A 56 11.51 -7.45 -5.25
N GLY A 57 10.82 -7.11 -4.16
CA GLY A 57 11.20 -7.47 -2.80
C GLY A 57 11.24 -8.98 -2.56
N ALA A 58 10.22 -9.71 -3.02
CA ALA A 58 10.14 -11.16 -2.91
C ALA A 58 11.24 -11.87 -3.69
N LEU A 59 11.59 -11.40 -4.89
CA LEU A 59 12.70 -11.93 -5.68
C LEU A 59 14.05 -11.68 -4.98
N PHE A 60 14.25 -10.49 -4.42
CA PHE A 60 15.49 -10.14 -3.73
C PHE A 60 15.67 -10.94 -2.44
N HIS A 61 14.63 -11.01 -1.59
CA HIS A 61 14.67 -11.76 -0.34
C HIS A 61 14.65 -13.27 -0.58
N GLY A 62 13.97 -13.74 -1.63
CA GLY A 62 13.95 -15.14 -2.04
C GLY A 62 15.32 -15.63 -2.47
N LYS A 63 16.08 -14.81 -3.22
CA LYS A 63 17.47 -15.11 -3.56
C LYS A 63 18.41 -15.14 -2.36
N ALA A 64 18.10 -14.37 -1.31
CA ALA A 64 18.87 -14.37 -0.06
C ALA A 64 18.55 -15.57 0.86
N GLY A 65 17.62 -16.46 0.47
CA GLY A 65 17.25 -17.63 1.28
C GLY A 65 16.48 -17.29 2.56
N MET A 66 16.06 -16.03 2.74
CA MET A 66 15.40 -15.54 3.95
C MET A 66 13.86 -15.64 3.89
N VAL A 67 13.32 -16.30 2.86
CA VAL A 67 11.87 -16.43 2.64
C VAL A 67 11.39 -17.80 3.08
N ASP A 68 10.55 -17.83 4.11
CA ASP A 68 9.71 -18.99 4.38
C ASP A 68 8.58 -19.03 3.35
N TRP A 69 8.74 -19.88 2.34
CA TRP A 69 7.77 -20.04 1.25
C TRP A 69 6.41 -20.54 1.73
N LYS A 70 6.33 -21.31 2.85
CA LYS A 70 5.04 -21.73 3.40
C LYS A 70 4.30 -20.54 4.00
N ALA A 71 4.99 -19.75 4.82
CA ALA A 71 4.42 -18.52 5.39
C ALA A 71 4.01 -17.54 4.28
N ALA A 72 4.86 -17.35 3.26
CA ALA A 72 4.60 -16.45 2.15
C ALA A 72 3.35 -16.84 1.35
N VAL A 73 3.15 -18.12 1.05
CA VAL A 73 1.96 -18.61 0.33
C VAL A 73 0.70 -18.45 1.18
N ILE A 74 0.74 -18.83 2.45
CA ILE A 74 -0.41 -18.69 3.35
C ILE A 74 -0.82 -17.21 3.46
N MET A 75 0.14 -16.34 3.78
CA MET A 75 -0.10 -14.90 3.88
C MET A 75 -0.58 -14.33 2.54
N GLY A 76 -0.03 -14.78 1.41
CA GLY A 76 -0.43 -14.37 0.07
C GLY A 76 -1.89 -14.70 -0.24
N VAL A 77 -2.35 -15.91 0.08
CA VAL A 77 -3.73 -16.34 -0.14
C VAL A 77 -4.70 -15.54 0.74
N PHE A 78 -4.44 -15.41 2.03
CA PHE A 78 -5.28 -14.61 2.92
C PHE A 78 -5.30 -13.12 2.53
N SER A 79 -4.14 -12.58 2.11
CA SER A 79 -4.05 -11.20 1.60
C SER A 79 -4.88 -11.01 0.34
N PHE A 80 -4.81 -11.96 -0.61
CA PHE A 80 -5.60 -11.91 -1.84
C PHE A 80 -7.11 -11.93 -1.54
N LEU A 81 -7.56 -12.82 -0.66
CA LEU A 81 -8.96 -12.90 -0.24
C LEU A 81 -9.41 -11.60 0.45
N GLY A 82 -8.58 -11.04 1.33
CA GLY A 82 -8.85 -9.78 1.99
C GLY A 82 -8.97 -8.62 1.02
N VAL A 83 -8.05 -8.50 0.05
CA VAL A 83 -8.11 -7.48 -1.00
C VAL A 83 -9.35 -7.66 -1.88
N TRP A 84 -9.69 -8.89 -2.27
CA TRP A 84 -10.85 -9.16 -3.10
C TRP A 84 -12.17 -8.75 -2.42
N LEU A 85 -12.34 -9.13 -1.14
CA LEU A 85 -13.51 -8.72 -0.34
C LEU A 85 -13.52 -7.22 -0.09
N GLY A 86 -12.39 -6.63 0.29
CA GLY A 86 -12.25 -5.20 0.55
C GLY A 86 -12.54 -4.34 -0.67
N THR A 87 -12.09 -4.77 -1.86
CA THR A 87 -12.34 -4.06 -3.13
C THR A 87 -13.83 -4.11 -3.50
N LYS A 88 -14.47 -5.28 -3.37
CA LYS A 88 -15.92 -5.41 -3.60
C LYS A 88 -16.74 -4.53 -2.67
N LEU A 89 -16.34 -4.41 -1.41
CA LEU A 89 -17.01 -3.55 -0.45
C LEU A 89 -16.77 -2.06 -0.77
N SER A 90 -15.53 -1.70 -1.11
CA SER A 90 -15.15 -0.32 -1.42
C SER A 90 -15.88 0.23 -2.64
N LEU A 91 -16.09 -0.59 -3.69
CA LEU A 91 -16.82 -0.21 -4.90
C LEU A 91 -18.32 0.05 -4.65
N LYS A 92 -18.88 -0.42 -3.54
CA LYS A 92 -20.28 -0.18 -3.16
C LYS A 92 -20.45 1.08 -2.31
N LEU A 93 -19.36 1.69 -1.86
CA LEU A 93 -19.41 2.88 -1.01
C LEU A 93 -19.31 4.14 -1.87
N GLU A 94 -20.07 5.17 -1.51
CA GLU A 94 -19.92 6.49 -2.12
C GLU A 94 -18.51 7.05 -1.87
N ALA A 95 -17.99 7.82 -2.82
CA ALA A 95 -16.63 8.34 -2.79
C ALA A 95 -16.33 9.14 -1.50
N VAL A 96 -17.30 9.91 -0.99
CA VAL A 96 -17.16 10.68 0.25
C VAL A 96 -17.01 9.77 1.47
N MET A 97 -17.76 8.68 1.53
CA MET A 97 -17.69 7.71 2.63
C MET A 97 -16.37 6.93 2.58
N LEU A 98 -15.94 6.51 1.39
CA LEU A 98 -14.64 5.86 1.21
C LEU A 98 -13.48 6.78 1.60
N GLN A 99 -13.56 8.07 1.26
CA GLN A 99 -12.57 9.07 1.65
C GLN A 99 -12.52 9.26 3.17
N ARG A 100 -13.67 9.29 3.85
CA ARG A 100 -13.73 9.37 5.33
C ARG A 100 -13.13 8.15 5.99
N ILE A 101 -13.45 6.95 5.51
CA ILE A 101 -12.88 5.69 6.02
C ILE A 101 -11.36 5.70 5.84
N PHE A 102 -10.89 6.09 4.66
CA PHE A 102 -9.46 6.19 4.38
C PHE A 102 -8.76 7.24 5.27
N ALA A 103 -9.39 8.39 5.51
CA ALA A 103 -8.87 9.42 6.40
C ALA A 103 -8.75 8.90 7.86
N ILE A 104 -9.78 8.21 8.37
CA ILE A 104 -9.74 7.59 9.70
C ILE A 104 -8.63 6.55 9.77
N PHE A 105 -8.48 5.72 8.72
CA PHE A 105 -7.40 4.75 8.60
C PHE A 105 -6.02 5.42 8.63
N LEU A 106 -5.81 6.51 7.89
CA LEU A 106 -4.56 7.27 7.92
C LEU A 106 -4.25 7.84 9.30
N VAL A 107 -5.25 8.37 10.00
CA VAL A 107 -5.09 8.86 11.39
C VAL A 107 -4.69 7.70 12.30
N ALA A 108 -5.35 6.54 12.19
CA ALA A 108 -5.00 5.36 12.97
C ALA A 108 -3.57 4.89 12.70
N VAL A 109 -3.12 4.89 11.43
CA VAL A 109 -1.74 4.55 11.08
C VAL A 109 -0.75 5.59 11.61
N ALA A 110 -1.08 6.88 11.54
CA ALA A 110 -0.24 7.94 12.09
C ALA A 110 -0.08 7.80 13.62
N VAL A 111 -1.17 7.53 14.34
CA VAL A 111 -1.15 7.22 15.78
C VAL A 111 -0.30 5.97 16.03
N LYS A 112 -0.51 4.89 15.28
CA LYS A 112 0.29 3.67 15.42
C LYS A 112 1.77 3.96 15.23
N LEU A 113 2.17 4.68 14.18
CA LEU A 113 3.58 5.02 13.93
C LEU A 113 4.17 5.94 15.01
N PHE A 114 3.37 6.85 15.56
CA PHE A 114 3.81 7.78 16.60
C PHE A 114 4.02 7.08 17.96
N PHE A 115 3.13 6.14 18.32
CA PHE A 115 3.18 5.43 19.60
C PHE A 115 4.00 4.13 19.55
N PHE A 116 4.01 3.39 18.44
CA PHE A 116 4.88 2.24 18.20
C PHE A 116 6.25 2.67 17.65
N LYS A 117 6.84 3.68 18.29
CA LYS A 117 8.29 3.92 18.17
C LYS A 117 8.99 2.61 18.54
N GLN A 118 9.70 2.04 17.57
CA GLN A 118 10.51 0.82 17.72
C GLN A 118 11.38 0.96 18.97
N SER A 119 11.02 0.24 20.02
CA SER A 119 11.92 -0.14 21.11
C SER A 119 12.36 -1.57 20.90
#